data_AF-A0A2K3QBQ0-F1
#
_entry.id   AF-A0A2K3QBQ0-F1
#
_cell.length_a   1.000
_cell.length_b   1.000
_cell.length_c   1.000
_cell.angle_alpha   90.00
_cell.angle_beta   90.00
_cell.angle_gamma   90.00
#
_symmetry.space_group_name_H-M   'P 1'
#
loop_
_entity.id
_entity.type
_entity.pdbx_description
1 polymer ?
#
loop_
_entity_poly.entity_id
_entity_poly.type
_entity_poly.pdbx_seq_one_letter_code
_entity_poly.pdbx_strand_id
1 'polypeptide(L)'
;MGRHMAPWDPAASWAGNGGLSLRRVSRIVNILRGEQREDDSEPEDLWLSWRLGEQPNGHVANGSVSLTFSGESSSGVPEHVSIVPNTDGGGGGNNHDPLSDLGHPGRLVKGIDDWREGYYEPMGYHIGTGGRMYDQIWGTPDRREHIWKYCPEVKMVLEMDMADFVPGTCKDELSWVDA
;
A
#
# COMPACT_ATOMS: atom_id res chain seq x y z
N MET A 1 -7.52 16.35 4.32
CA MET A 1 -7.01 14.97 4.45
C MET A 1 -7.84 14.08 3.56
N GLY A 2 -7.25 13.62 2.45
CA GLY A 2 -7.92 12.81 1.42
C GLY A 2 -8.33 11.45 1.97
N ARG A 3 -9.41 10.89 1.40
CA ARG A 3 -9.88 9.54 1.70
C ARG A 3 -9.15 8.56 0.78
N HIS A 4 -8.74 7.43 1.32
CA HIS A 4 -7.92 6.45 0.61
C HIS A 4 -8.81 5.34 0.04
N MET A 5 -8.71 5.10 -1.28
CA MET A 5 -8.99 3.81 -1.91
C MET A 5 -7.92 3.55 -2.99
N ALA A 6 -7.79 2.32 -3.50
CA ALA A 6 -6.82 1.99 -4.54
C ALA A 6 -7.39 2.28 -5.94
N PRO A 7 -6.64 2.88 -6.86
CA PRO A 7 -7.18 3.27 -8.16
C PRO A 7 -6.97 2.21 -9.25
N TRP A 8 -8.05 1.89 -9.97
CA TRP A 8 -8.03 1.01 -11.14
C TRP A 8 -7.28 1.61 -12.33
N ASP A 9 -7.39 2.93 -12.46
CA ASP A 9 -6.87 3.73 -13.55
C ASP A 9 -6.42 5.10 -12.98
N PRO A 10 -5.21 5.60 -13.33
CA PRO A 10 -4.81 6.98 -13.04
C PRO A 10 -5.88 8.04 -13.40
N ALA A 11 -6.71 7.80 -14.41
CA ALA A 11 -7.76 8.70 -14.88
C ALA A 11 -9.12 8.55 -14.15
N ALA A 12 -9.25 7.61 -13.21
CA ALA A 12 -10.52 7.38 -12.50
C ALA A 12 -10.99 8.63 -11.73
N SER A 13 -12.29 8.93 -11.80
CA SER A 13 -12.88 10.10 -11.11
C SER A 13 -12.81 9.99 -9.60
N TRP A 14 -12.86 8.76 -9.06
CA TRP A 14 -12.71 8.45 -7.65
C TRP A 14 -11.81 7.24 -7.46
N ALA A 15 -11.30 7.10 -6.24
CA ALA A 15 -10.52 5.96 -5.83
C ALA A 15 -11.38 4.68 -5.91
N GLY A 16 -10.83 3.63 -6.52
CA GLY A 16 -11.52 2.41 -6.93
C GLY A 16 -11.54 1.30 -5.87
N ASN A 17 -11.27 0.07 -6.29
CA ASN A 17 -11.42 -1.15 -5.49
C ASN A 17 -10.42 -1.25 -4.32
N GLY A 18 -10.73 -2.11 -3.35
CA GLY A 18 -9.72 -2.78 -2.54
C GLY A 18 -9.11 -1.99 -1.39
N GLY A 19 -9.79 -0.98 -0.84
CA GLY A 19 -9.25 -0.33 0.35
C GLY A 19 -10.07 0.82 0.88
N LEU A 20 -11.31 0.55 1.31
CA LEU A 20 -12.06 1.53 2.08
C LEU A 20 -11.30 1.82 3.39
N SER A 21 -10.49 2.87 3.41
CA SER A 21 -9.90 3.34 4.66
C SER A 21 -11.03 3.88 5.54
N LEU A 22 -11.43 3.11 6.57
CA LEU A 22 -12.45 3.39 7.59
C LEU A 22 -12.21 4.67 8.43
N ARG A 23 -11.31 5.56 8.00
CA ARG A 23 -10.86 6.76 8.71
C ARG A 23 -11.98 7.79 8.92
N ARG A 24 -13.15 7.65 8.26
CA ARG A 24 -14.34 8.50 8.48
C ARG A 24 -15.65 7.71 8.52
N VAL A 25 -15.78 6.85 9.53
CA VAL A 25 -17.00 6.07 9.84
C VAL A 25 -18.27 6.92 9.81
N SER A 26 -18.23 8.18 10.27
CA SER A 26 -19.42 9.06 10.25
C SER A 26 -20.01 9.32 8.86
N ARG A 27 -19.17 9.37 7.82
CA ARG A 27 -19.65 9.56 6.43
C ARG A 27 -20.22 8.27 5.86
N ILE A 28 -19.60 7.14 6.17
CA ILE A 28 -20.10 5.81 5.80
C ILE A 28 -21.47 5.59 6.45
N VAL A 29 -21.59 5.85 7.75
CA VAL A 29 -22.87 5.77 8.48
C VAL A 29 -23.93 6.69 7.89
N ASN A 30 -23.59 7.91 7.46
CA ASN A 30 -24.55 8.80 6.83
C ASN A 30 -25.10 8.24 5.51
N ILE A 31 -24.25 7.60 4.68
CA ILE A 31 -24.69 6.93 3.45
C ILE A 31 -25.59 5.75 3.80
N LEU A 32 -25.13 4.86 4.69
CA LEU A 32 -25.87 3.66 5.10
C LEU A 32 -27.21 3.95 5.81
N ARG A 33 -27.43 5.17 6.31
CA ARG A 33 -28.72 5.60 6.86
C ARG A 33 -29.76 5.94 5.81
N GLY A 34 -29.33 6.37 4.63
CA GLY A 34 -30.21 6.83 3.54
C GLY A 34 -30.25 5.88 2.35
N GLU A 35 -29.25 5.03 2.21
CA GLU A 35 -29.06 4.16 1.05
C GLU A 35 -28.64 2.76 1.49
N GLN A 36 -29.11 1.76 0.74
CA GLN A 36 -28.73 0.37 0.89
C GLN A 36 -28.20 -0.11 -0.46
N ARG A 37 -27.10 -0.86 -0.46
CA ARG A 37 -26.60 -1.52 -1.66
C ARG A 37 -27.54 -2.69 -1.99
N GLU A 38 -27.92 -2.81 -3.25
CA GLU A 38 -28.71 -3.94 -3.75
C GLU A 38 -27.88 -5.24 -3.62
N ASP A 39 -28.55 -6.34 -3.30
CA ASP A 39 -27.88 -7.64 -3.28
C ASP A 39 -27.43 -8.03 -4.70
N ASP A 40 -26.27 -8.68 -4.81
CA ASP A 40 -25.66 -9.11 -6.07
C ASP A 40 -25.45 -8.01 -7.13
N SER A 41 -25.37 -6.73 -6.71
CA SER A 41 -25.08 -5.58 -7.57
C SER A 41 -23.56 -5.40 -7.84
N GLU A 42 -23.12 -4.15 -7.98
CA GLU A 42 -21.70 -3.81 -8.01
C GLU A 42 -20.96 -4.13 -6.69
N PRO A 43 -19.62 -4.28 -6.74
CA PRO A 43 -18.76 -4.39 -5.55
C PRO A 43 -18.99 -3.29 -4.50
N GLU A 44 -18.96 -3.67 -3.22
CA GLU A 44 -19.28 -2.78 -2.09
C GLU A 44 -18.41 -1.53 -2.03
N ASP A 45 -17.11 -1.69 -2.28
CA ASP A 45 -16.12 -0.63 -2.34
C ASP A 45 -16.40 0.34 -3.49
N LEU A 46 -16.74 -0.15 -4.69
CA LEU A 46 -17.13 0.72 -5.81
C LEU A 46 -18.42 1.48 -5.50
N TRP A 47 -19.44 0.79 -5.00
CA TRP A 47 -20.71 1.39 -4.60
C TRP A 47 -20.49 2.52 -3.58
N LEU A 48 -19.73 2.24 -2.52
CA LEU A 48 -19.53 3.16 -1.42
C LEU A 48 -18.59 4.33 -1.81
N SER A 49 -17.56 4.08 -2.61
CA SER A 49 -16.65 5.11 -3.15
C SER A 49 -17.41 6.15 -3.97
N TRP A 50 -18.29 5.69 -4.86
CA TRP A 50 -19.14 6.54 -5.69
C TRP A 50 -20.00 7.46 -4.82
N ARG A 51 -20.73 6.88 -3.85
CA ARG A 51 -21.58 7.66 -2.93
C ARG A 51 -20.79 8.63 -2.06
N LEU A 52 -19.62 8.23 -1.57
CA LEU A 52 -18.73 9.14 -0.83
C LEU A 52 -18.27 10.33 -1.68
N GLY A 53 -18.13 10.14 -2.98
CA GLY A 53 -17.79 11.17 -3.97
C GLY A 53 -18.93 12.15 -4.24
N GLU A 54 -20.15 11.64 -4.37
CA GLU A 54 -21.35 12.44 -4.68
C GLU A 54 -21.90 13.26 -3.51
N GLN A 55 -21.51 12.94 -2.27
CA GLN A 55 -21.95 13.68 -1.09
C GLN A 55 -21.63 15.18 -1.17
N PRO A 56 -22.51 16.07 -0.65
CA PRO A 56 -22.19 17.48 -0.49
C PRO A 56 -20.91 17.64 0.35
N ASN A 57 -19.86 18.22 -0.24
CA ASN A 57 -18.50 18.29 0.32
C ASN A 57 -17.78 16.93 0.43
N GLY A 58 -17.99 16.05 -0.54
CA GLY A 58 -17.29 14.80 -0.71
C GLY A 58 -15.86 15.00 -1.25
N HIS A 59 -14.85 14.95 -0.38
CA HIS A 59 -13.44 14.89 -0.79
C HIS A 59 -12.93 13.44 -0.87
N VAL A 60 -13.22 12.75 -1.98
CA VAL A 60 -12.56 11.47 -2.31
C VAL A 60 -11.35 11.77 -3.20
N ALA A 61 -10.23 11.08 -2.98
CA ALA A 61 -9.10 11.17 -3.91
C ALA A 61 -9.52 10.62 -5.27
N ASN A 62 -9.06 11.23 -6.35
CA ASN A 62 -9.20 10.66 -7.69
C ASN A 62 -8.09 9.61 -7.94
N GLY A 63 -8.07 9.02 -9.12
CA GLY A 63 -7.11 7.98 -9.50
C GLY A 63 -5.64 8.38 -9.27
N SER A 64 -5.24 9.53 -9.80
CA SER A 64 -3.86 10.03 -9.71
C SER A 64 -3.41 10.33 -8.27
N VAL A 65 -4.27 10.95 -7.46
CA VAL A 65 -3.96 11.18 -6.03
C VAL A 65 -3.92 9.85 -5.28
N SER A 66 -4.75 8.88 -5.66
CA SER A 66 -4.77 7.58 -5.01
C SER A 66 -3.52 6.74 -5.30
N LEU A 67 -2.94 6.89 -6.48
CA LEU A 67 -1.64 6.30 -6.84
C LEU A 67 -0.45 6.90 -6.07
N THR A 68 -0.66 7.91 -5.24
CA THR A 68 0.39 8.38 -4.32
C THR A 68 0.44 7.59 -3.02
N PHE A 69 -0.58 6.78 -2.73
CA PHE A 69 -0.68 6.10 -1.45
C PHE A 69 -1.24 4.68 -1.51
N SER A 70 -1.65 4.18 -2.67
CA SER A 70 -2.16 2.83 -2.82
C SER A 70 -1.76 2.23 -4.16
N GLY A 71 -1.08 1.09 -4.15
CA GLY A 71 -0.76 0.32 -5.35
C GLY A 71 -1.82 -0.74 -5.62
N GLU A 72 -2.41 -0.73 -6.81
CA GLU A 72 -3.37 -1.77 -7.26
C GLU A 72 -2.82 -2.53 -8.48
N SER A 73 -3.38 -2.27 -9.66
CA SER A 73 -2.92 -2.78 -10.95
C SER A 73 -1.88 -1.85 -11.61
N SER A 74 -1.67 -0.67 -11.03
CA SER A 74 -0.77 0.37 -11.55
C SER A 74 0.30 0.74 -10.53
N SER A 75 1.56 0.74 -10.96
CA SER A 75 2.66 1.36 -10.21
C SER A 75 2.53 2.89 -10.27
N GLY A 76 2.78 3.57 -9.15
CA GLY A 76 2.88 5.02 -9.10
C GLY A 76 4.30 5.51 -9.44
N VAL A 77 4.64 6.71 -8.97
CA VAL A 77 5.97 7.31 -9.19
C VAL A 77 7.01 6.57 -8.34
N PRO A 78 8.12 6.12 -8.92
CA PRO A 78 9.22 5.56 -8.15
C PRO A 78 9.87 6.58 -7.22
N GLU A 79 10.29 6.12 -6.04
CA GLU A 79 11.06 6.92 -5.09
C GLU A 79 12.44 7.27 -5.64
N HIS A 80 12.87 8.48 -5.34
CA HIS A 80 14.21 8.96 -5.65
C HIS A 80 14.90 9.38 -4.36
N VAL A 81 15.95 8.64 -4.01
CA VAL A 81 16.77 8.79 -2.81
C VAL A 81 17.76 9.92 -3.06
N SER A 82 17.44 11.12 -2.57
CA SER A 82 18.42 12.22 -2.53
C SER A 82 19.60 11.79 -1.67
N ILE A 83 20.76 11.53 -2.29
CA ILE A 83 21.98 11.21 -1.54
C ILE A 83 22.34 12.45 -0.71
N VAL A 84 22.04 12.41 0.58
CA VAL A 84 22.80 13.22 1.53
C VAL A 84 24.13 12.50 1.65
N PRO A 85 25.25 13.07 1.16
CA PRO A 85 26.54 12.39 1.32
C PRO A 85 26.73 12.21 2.83
N ASN A 86 27.02 10.98 3.25
CA ASN A 86 27.54 10.74 4.58
C ASN A 86 28.93 11.39 4.60
N THR A 87 29.00 12.71 4.85
CA THR A 87 30.26 13.44 4.92
C THR A 87 30.92 13.06 6.23
N ASP A 88 31.54 11.90 6.24
CA ASP A 88 32.66 11.61 7.12
C ASP A 88 33.82 12.51 6.66
N GLY A 89 33.81 13.78 7.09
CA GLY A 89 34.93 14.69 6.88
C GLY A 89 34.56 16.16 6.62
N GLY A 90 34.51 16.94 7.70
CA GLY A 90 35.06 18.31 7.70
C GLY A 90 34.12 19.48 7.38
N GLY A 91 33.70 20.16 8.46
CA GLY A 91 33.71 21.62 8.51
C GLY A 91 32.38 22.36 8.31
N GLY A 92 31.75 22.76 9.42
CA GLY A 92 30.92 23.98 9.46
C GLY A 92 29.48 23.81 9.94
N GLY A 93 29.27 23.95 11.25
CA GLY A 93 28.11 24.63 11.84
C GLY A 93 26.71 24.06 11.54
N ASN A 94 26.34 23.02 12.27
CA ASN A 94 25.04 22.75 12.91
C ASN A 94 24.95 21.22 13.07
N ASN A 95 25.08 20.73 14.30
CA ASN A 95 24.98 19.31 14.62
C ASN A 95 23.54 18.82 14.37
N HIS A 96 23.21 18.55 13.12
CA HIS A 96 22.05 17.72 12.79
C HIS A 96 22.55 16.27 12.86
N ASP A 97 22.03 15.50 13.82
CA ASP A 97 22.33 14.08 13.94
C ASP A 97 21.77 13.38 12.70
N PRO A 98 22.59 12.76 11.82
CA PRO A 98 22.09 12.05 10.65
C PRO A 98 21.07 10.96 10.99
N LEU A 99 21.14 10.44 12.22
CA LEU A 99 20.19 9.45 12.75
C LEU A 99 18.83 10.06 13.08
N SER A 100 18.79 11.35 13.41
CA SER A 100 17.55 12.08 13.69
C SER A 100 16.71 12.35 12.44
N ASP A 101 17.28 12.16 11.24
CA ASP A 101 16.62 12.33 9.95
C ASP A 101 16.10 11.00 9.34
N LEU A 102 16.31 9.86 10.02
CA LEU A 102 15.82 8.55 9.56
C LEU A 102 14.28 8.52 9.49
N GLY A 103 13.75 8.11 8.32
CA GLY A 103 12.32 7.92 8.12
C GLY A 103 11.56 9.17 7.63
N HIS A 104 12.24 10.27 7.31
CA HIS A 104 11.61 11.43 6.67
C HIS A 104 11.54 11.27 5.13
N PRO A 105 10.39 11.60 4.49
CA PRO A 105 10.26 11.54 3.04
C PRO A 105 11.33 12.41 2.33
N GLY A 106 12.05 11.84 1.36
CA GLY A 106 12.95 12.55 0.46
C GLY A 106 14.38 12.86 0.96
N ARG A 107 14.75 12.47 2.19
CA ARG A 107 16.13 12.54 2.70
C ARG A 107 16.51 11.21 3.29
N LEU A 108 17.41 10.50 2.60
CA LEU A 108 17.68 9.11 2.86
C LEU A 108 19.19 8.87 2.87
N VAL A 109 19.63 7.97 3.76
CA VAL A 109 21.05 7.76 4.05
C VAL A 109 21.60 6.68 3.13
N LYS A 110 22.64 7.04 2.38
CA LYS A 110 23.30 6.11 1.47
C LYS A 110 23.85 4.89 2.22
N GLY A 111 23.55 3.69 1.72
CA GLY A 111 23.90 2.39 2.32
C GLY A 111 22.86 1.85 3.31
N ILE A 112 21.92 2.67 3.78
CA ILE A 112 20.78 2.24 4.63
C ILE A 112 19.51 2.18 3.79
N ASP A 113 19.27 3.21 2.98
CA ASP A 113 18.03 3.40 2.24
C ASP A 113 18.17 3.14 0.73
N ASP A 114 19.37 2.74 0.27
CA ASP A 114 19.67 2.55 -1.16
C ASP A 114 18.71 1.56 -1.86
N TRP A 115 18.14 0.63 -1.11
CA TRP A 115 17.20 -0.39 -1.61
C TRP A 115 15.82 0.18 -2.00
N ARG A 116 15.57 1.45 -1.70
CA ARG A 116 14.31 2.16 -2.00
C ARG A 116 14.31 2.84 -3.36
N GLU A 117 15.49 3.16 -3.89
CA GLU A 117 15.68 3.86 -5.15
C GLU A 117 15.01 3.14 -6.33
N GLY A 118 14.20 3.87 -7.09
CA GLY A 118 13.57 3.34 -8.31
C GLY A 118 12.39 2.38 -8.05
N TYR A 119 11.97 2.21 -6.79
CA TYR A 119 10.79 1.44 -6.42
C TYR A 119 9.64 2.35 -6.01
N TYR A 120 8.41 1.90 -6.25
CA TYR A 120 7.19 2.61 -5.88
C TYR A 120 6.79 2.21 -4.45
N GLU A 121 6.62 3.18 -3.55
CA GLU A 121 6.41 2.97 -2.11
C GLU A 121 5.09 3.61 -1.59
N PRO A 122 3.91 3.12 -1.99
CA PRO A 122 2.63 3.55 -1.44
C PRO A 122 2.44 3.08 0.00
N MET A 123 1.49 3.67 0.73
CA MET A 123 1.11 3.19 2.07
C MET A 123 0.55 1.75 2.10
N GLY A 124 0.21 1.17 0.94
CA GLY A 124 -0.25 -0.21 0.86
C GLY A 124 -0.32 -0.72 -0.58
N TYR A 125 -0.26 -2.05 -0.71
CA TYR A 125 -0.38 -2.75 -1.99
C TYR A 125 -1.56 -3.71 -1.98
N HIS A 126 -2.26 -3.79 -3.10
CA HIS A 126 -3.23 -4.82 -3.35
C HIS A 126 -2.50 -6.13 -3.70
N ILE A 127 -2.77 -7.17 -2.92
CA ILE A 127 -2.15 -8.50 -3.08
C ILE A 127 -2.77 -9.29 -4.25
N GLY A 128 -3.81 -8.73 -4.89
CA GLY A 128 -4.50 -9.33 -6.03
C GLY A 128 -5.70 -10.17 -5.61
N THR A 129 -6.17 -11.03 -6.50
CA THR A 129 -7.38 -11.85 -6.29
C THR A 129 -7.07 -13.31 -6.61
N GLY A 130 -7.55 -14.24 -5.77
CA GLY A 130 -7.46 -15.68 -6.04
C GLY A 130 -6.02 -16.21 -6.19
N GLY A 131 -5.07 -15.70 -5.40
CA GLY A 131 -3.67 -16.12 -5.44
C GLY A 131 -2.86 -15.58 -6.63
N ARG A 132 -3.44 -14.71 -7.47
CA ARG A 132 -2.73 -14.02 -8.56
C ARG A 132 -2.46 -12.57 -8.22
N MET A 133 -1.19 -12.21 -8.23
CA MET A 133 -0.71 -10.85 -8.02
C MET A 133 -0.63 -10.07 -9.34
N TYR A 134 -0.77 -8.74 -9.29
CA TYR A 134 -0.65 -7.90 -10.48
C TYR A 134 0.80 -7.73 -10.92
N ASP A 135 1.11 -8.02 -12.19
CA ASP A 135 2.46 -7.99 -12.74
C ASP A 135 3.15 -6.62 -12.62
N GLN A 136 2.39 -5.53 -12.75
CA GLN A 136 2.90 -4.17 -12.68
C GLN A 136 3.49 -3.82 -11.30
N ILE A 137 3.03 -4.49 -10.24
CA ILE A 137 3.50 -4.29 -8.86
C ILE A 137 4.42 -5.44 -8.45
N TRP A 138 4.04 -6.68 -8.75
CA TRP A 138 4.65 -7.90 -8.20
C TRP A 138 5.43 -8.73 -9.21
N GLY A 139 5.49 -8.33 -10.49
CA GLY A 139 5.91 -9.20 -11.60
C GLY A 139 7.37 -9.66 -11.56
N THR A 140 8.27 -8.90 -10.93
CA THR A 140 9.71 -9.26 -10.86
C THR A 140 10.13 -9.67 -9.44
N PRO A 141 11.11 -10.58 -9.29
CA PRO A 141 11.66 -10.93 -7.97
C PRO A 141 12.13 -9.71 -7.18
N ASP A 142 12.80 -8.76 -7.83
CA ASP A 142 13.32 -7.55 -7.20
C ASP A 142 12.20 -6.67 -6.61
N ARG A 143 11.08 -6.53 -7.33
CA ARG A 143 9.90 -5.82 -6.81
C ARG A 143 9.30 -6.52 -5.60
N ARG A 144 9.21 -7.85 -5.64
CA ARG A 144 8.71 -8.64 -4.50
C ARG A 144 9.63 -8.52 -3.29
N GLU A 145 10.94 -8.57 -3.50
CA GLU A 145 11.92 -8.39 -2.42
C GLU A 145 11.84 -6.98 -1.83
N HIS A 146 11.73 -5.95 -2.66
CA HIS A 146 11.53 -4.58 -2.20
C HIS A 146 10.25 -4.46 -1.36
N ILE A 147 9.10 -4.91 -1.87
CA ILE A 147 7.81 -4.85 -1.16
C ILE A 147 7.89 -5.63 0.17
N TRP A 148 8.56 -6.79 0.17
CA TRP A 148 8.78 -7.59 1.37
C TRP A 148 9.62 -6.87 2.45
N LYS A 149 10.55 -6.01 2.05
CA LYS A 149 11.33 -5.18 2.98
C LYS A 149 10.54 -3.95 3.44
N TYR A 150 9.80 -3.34 2.53
CA TYR A 150 9.08 -2.08 2.76
C TYR A 150 7.79 -2.24 3.60
N CYS A 151 6.93 -3.21 3.28
CA CYS A 151 5.66 -3.44 3.99
C CYS A 151 5.73 -4.67 4.90
N PRO A 152 6.02 -4.53 6.21
CA PRO A 152 6.08 -5.67 7.12
C PRO A 152 4.74 -6.42 7.23
N GLU A 153 3.61 -5.77 6.97
CA GLU A 153 2.27 -6.37 6.97
C GLU A 153 2.11 -7.45 5.90
N VAL A 154 2.81 -7.31 4.76
CA VAL A 154 2.78 -8.30 3.68
C VAL A 154 3.28 -9.65 4.16
N LYS A 155 4.24 -9.68 5.11
CA LYS A 155 4.78 -10.92 5.68
C LYS A 155 3.76 -11.71 6.50
N MET A 156 2.76 -11.01 7.04
CA MET A 156 1.71 -11.64 7.84
C MET A 156 0.53 -12.14 7.00
N VAL A 157 0.32 -11.55 5.81
CA VAL A 157 -0.86 -11.81 4.97
C VAL A 157 -0.58 -12.84 3.88
N LEU A 158 0.65 -12.89 3.35
CA LEU A 158 1.02 -13.91 2.38
C LEU A 158 1.18 -15.26 3.08
N GLU A 159 0.69 -16.33 2.44
CA GLU A 159 0.84 -17.69 2.93
C GLU A 159 2.32 -17.98 3.20
N MET A 160 2.64 -18.10 4.48
CA MET A 160 3.97 -18.50 4.91
C MET A 160 4.06 -20.02 4.74
N ASP A 161 4.60 -20.49 3.61
CA ASP A 161 5.11 -21.87 3.49
C ASP A 161 6.42 -22.03 4.28
N MET A 162 6.37 -21.62 5.56
CA MET A 162 7.51 -21.68 6.48
C MET A 162 7.81 -23.10 6.92
N ALA A 163 6.88 -24.04 6.75
CA ALA A 163 7.08 -25.41 7.20
C ALA A 163 8.25 -26.11 6.48
N ASP A 164 8.57 -25.72 5.25
CA ASP A 164 9.74 -26.25 4.53
C ASP A 164 11.07 -25.60 4.92
N PHE A 165 11.03 -24.45 5.60
CA PHE A 165 12.22 -23.64 5.92
C PHE A 165 12.49 -23.47 7.41
N VAL A 166 11.51 -23.77 8.28
CA VAL A 166 11.64 -23.73 9.73
C VAL A 166 11.84 -25.14 10.26
N PRO A 167 12.99 -25.46 10.89
CA PRO A 167 13.18 -26.77 11.49
C PRO A 167 12.14 -27.01 12.59
N GLY A 168 11.34 -28.07 12.45
CA GLY A 168 10.25 -28.43 13.37
C GLY A 168 9.15 -29.26 12.70
N THR A 169 8.09 -29.58 13.44
CA THR A 169 6.96 -30.42 12.99
C THR A 169 5.75 -29.59 12.53
N CYS A 170 5.97 -28.37 12.01
CA CYS A 170 4.89 -27.46 11.62
C CYS A 170 3.94 -28.01 10.54
N LYS A 171 4.34 -29.07 9.82
CA LYS A 171 3.50 -29.77 8.83
C LYS A 171 2.75 -30.99 9.39
N ASP A 172 2.98 -31.40 10.64
CA ASP A 172 2.47 -32.67 11.16
C ASP A 172 1.03 -32.62 11.70
N GLU A 173 0.38 -31.45 11.77
CA GLU A 173 -0.98 -31.32 12.34
C GLU A 173 -2.07 -30.78 11.40
N LEU A 174 -1.80 -30.54 10.11
CA LEU A 174 -2.83 -30.10 9.16
C LEU A 174 -3.28 -31.24 8.25
N SER A 175 -3.86 -32.28 8.85
CA SER A 175 -4.80 -33.18 8.16
C SER A 175 -6.23 -32.66 8.34
N TRP A 176 -6.52 -31.46 7.82
CA TRP A 176 -7.91 -31.10 7.55
C TRP A 176 -8.27 -31.62 6.16
N VAL A 177 -8.71 -32.88 6.19
CA VAL A 177 -9.65 -33.54 5.28
C VAL A 177 -10.40 -32.62 4.30
N ASP A 178 -10.35 -33.02 3.03
CA ASP A 178 -11.34 -32.84 1.96
C ASP A 178 -12.57 -31.96 2.29
N ALA A 179 -12.60 -30.74 1.73
CA ALA A 179 -13.83 -30.00 1.37
C ALA A 179 -13.53 -28.96 0.29
#